data_AF-A0A3P0XE16-F1
#
_entry.id   AF-A0A3P0XE16-F1
#
_cell.length_a   1.000
_cell.length_b   1.000
_cell.length_c   1.000
_cell.angle_alpha   90.00
_cell.angle_beta   90.00
_cell.angle_gamma   90.00
#
_symmetry.space_group_name_H-M   'P 1'
#
loop_
_entity.id
_entity.type
_entity.pdbx_description
1 polymer ?
#
loop_
_entity_poly.entity_id
_entity_poly.type
_entity_poly.pdbx_seq_one_letter_code
_entity_poly.pdbx_strand_id
1 'polypeptide(L)'
;MALLKLKTSTKVQATISIDSETAAKLDHYAAMTHAPADQVIEEALEYLYGKDKDFIAFLQKQGEKSAPVSLKLKQKPVPAKTTNDA
;
A
#
# COMPACT_ATOMS: atom_id res chain seq x y z
N MET A 1 -17.67 -10.57 -29.79
CA MET A 1 -18.13 -9.65 -28.73
C MET A 1 -17.45 -10.10 -27.44
N ALA A 2 -16.41 -9.39 -26.98
CA ALA A 2 -15.58 -9.88 -25.87
C ALA A 2 -16.15 -9.46 -24.50
N LEU A 3 -16.15 -10.46 -23.63
CA LEU A 3 -16.75 -10.58 -22.30
C LEU A 3 -16.14 -9.63 -21.26
N LEU A 4 -16.90 -9.38 -20.20
CA LEU A 4 -16.54 -8.61 -18.99
C LEU A 4 -15.04 -8.73 -18.64
N LYS A 5 -14.30 -7.62 -18.67
CA LYS A 5 -12.91 -7.58 -18.20
C LYS A 5 -12.89 -7.42 -16.69
N LEU A 6 -12.74 -8.54 -15.96
CA LEU A 6 -12.55 -8.53 -14.52
C LEU A 6 -11.14 -8.01 -14.22
N LYS A 7 -11.00 -6.74 -13.83
CA LYS A 7 -9.74 -6.24 -13.25
C LYS A 7 -9.63 -6.81 -11.84
N THR A 8 -8.88 -7.90 -11.67
CA THR A 8 -8.48 -8.39 -10.37
C THR A 8 -7.50 -7.38 -9.76
N SER A 9 -7.98 -6.55 -8.82
CA SER A 9 -7.11 -5.66 -8.05
C SER A 9 -6.61 -6.40 -6.82
N THR A 10 -5.30 -6.66 -6.76
CA THR A 10 -4.66 -7.28 -5.60
C THR A 10 -4.39 -6.20 -4.56
N LYS A 11 -5.24 -6.10 -3.53
CA LYS A 11 -4.99 -5.20 -2.39
C LYS A 11 -3.93 -5.80 -1.47
N VAL A 12 -2.91 -5.01 -1.13
CA VAL A 12 -1.87 -5.37 -0.17
C VAL A 12 -2.20 -4.69 1.16
N GLN A 13 -2.27 -5.47 2.25
CA GLN A 13 -2.44 -4.93 3.61
C GLN A 13 -1.10 -4.96 4.35
N ALA A 14 -0.66 -3.81 4.81
CA ALA A 14 0.58 -3.65 5.56
C ALA A 14 0.32 -2.91 6.87
N THR A 15 1.18 -3.14 7.86
CA THR A 15 1.24 -2.31 9.07
C THR A 15 2.39 -1.33 8.93
N ILE A 16 2.07 -0.04 9.00
CA ILE A 16 3.05 1.05 9.04
C ILE A 16 3.06 1.69 10.43
N SER A 17 4.22 2.17 10.86
CA SER A 17 4.34 2.99 12.06
C SER A 17 4.56 4.43 11.61
N ILE A 18 3.68 5.32 12.05
CA ILE A 18 3.77 6.76 11.82
C ILE A 18 3.85 7.46 13.18
N ASP A 19 4.42 8.66 13.21
CA ASP A 19 4.49 9.43 14.44
C ASP A 19 3.10 9.98 14.84
N SER A 20 2.94 10.33 16.11
CA SER A 20 1.66 10.77 16.67
C SER A 20 1.15 12.09 16.08
N GLU A 21 2.03 13.02 15.73
CA GLU A 21 1.68 14.30 15.12
C GLU A 21 1.16 14.08 13.70
N THR A 22 1.85 13.24 12.92
CA THR A 22 1.40 12.87 11.56
C THR A 22 0.08 12.12 11.59
N ALA A 23 -0.13 11.21 12.56
CA ALA A 23 -1.39 10.52 12.74
C ALA A 23 -2.56 11.49 13.00
N ALA A 24 -2.36 12.48 13.88
CA ALA A 24 -3.39 13.48 14.16
C ALA A 24 -3.72 14.32 12.92
N LYS A 25 -2.71 14.73 12.13
CA LYS A 25 -2.94 15.45 10.86
C LYS A 25 -3.70 14.61 9.85
N LEU A 26 -3.40 13.31 9.77
CA LEU A 26 -4.10 12.37 8.90
C LEU A 26 -5.58 12.27 9.30
N ASP A 27 -5.89 12.14 10.59
CA ASP A 27 -7.27 12.07 11.09
C ASP A 27 -8.06 13.36 10.76
N HIS A 28 -7.44 14.53 10.92
CA HIS A 28 -8.06 15.79 10.53
C HIS A 28 -8.31 15.90 9.03
N TYR A 29 -7.36 15.45 8.21
CA TYR A 29 -7.52 15.47 6.76
C TYR A 29 -8.60 14.49 6.28
N ALA A 30 -8.65 13.29 6.88
CA ALA A 30 -9.71 12.32 6.66
C ALA A 30 -11.10 12.89 7.01
N ALA A 31 -11.20 13.58 8.15
CA ALA A 31 -12.44 14.26 8.55
C ALA A 31 -12.85 15.37 7.55
N MET A 32 -11.89 16.16 7.05
CA MET A 32 -12.14 17.24 6.08
C MET A 32 -12.60 16.72 4.72
N THR A 33 -12.00 15.62 4.25
CA THR A 33 -12.28 15.03 2.93
C THR A 33 -13.43 14.03 2.96
N HIS A 34 -13.96 13.71 4.15
CA HIS A 34 -14.95 12.66 4.37
C HIS A 34 -14.52 11.29 3.81
N ALA A 35 -13.21 11.02 3.85
CA ALA A 35 -12.60 9.80 3.36
C ALA A 35 -11.93 9.03 4.52
N PRO A 36 -11.84 7.69 4.45
CA PRO A 36 -11.09 6.91 5.43
C PRO A 36 -9.58 7.20 5.33
N ALA A 37 -8.88 7.04 6.45
CA ALA A 37 -7.43 7.29 6.53
C ALA A 37 -6.62 6.48 5.49
N ASP A 38 -7.01 5.24 5.21
CA ASP A 38 -6.37 4.41 4.18
C ASP A 38 -6.45 5.04 2.79
N GLN A 39 -7.60 5.62 2.43
CA GLN A 39 -7.78 6.29 1.13
C GLN A 39 -6.97 7.58 1.06
N VAL A 40 -6.95 8.35 2.16
CA VAL A 40 -6.13 9.57 2.24
C VAL A 40 -4.65 9.25 2.02
N ILE A 41 -4.14 8.17 2.63
CA ILE A 41 -2.76 7.73 2.44
C ILE A 41 -2.51 7.33 0.98
N GLU A 42 -3.43 6.58 0.38
CA GLU A 42 -3.32 6.16 -1.03
C GLU A 42 -3.24 7.37 -1.96
N GLU A 43 -4.17 8.33 -1.82
CA GLU A 43 -4.18 9.57 -2.61
C GLU A 43 -2.93 10.44 -2.38
N ALA A 44 -2.45 10.54 -1.14
CA ALA A 44 -1.24 11.29 -0.82
C ALA A 44 0.00 10.67 -1.47
N LEU A 45 0.11 9.35 -1.49
CA LEU A 45 1.21 8.63 -2.15
C LEU A 45 1.12 8.75 -3.67
N GLU A 46 -0.06 8.62 -4.27
CA GLU A 46 -0.26 8.83 -5.70
C GLU A 46 0.18 10.25 -6.12
N TYR A 47 -0.20 11.26 -5.34
CA TYR A 47 0.22 12.63 -5.56
C TYR A 47 1.74 12.78 -5.46
N LEU A 48 2.37 12.19 -4.44
CA LEU A 48 3.82 12.24 -4.26
C LEU A 48 4.55 11.59 -5.44
N TYR A 49 4.13 10.40 -5.86
CA TYR A 49 4.73 9.68 -6.98
C TYR A 49 4.59 10.42 -8.32
N GLY A 50 3.50 11.18 -8.49
CA GLY A 50 3.29 11.99 -9.69
C GLY A 50 4.04 13.33 -9.69
N LYS A 51 4.50 13.83 -8.54
CA LYS A 51 5.11 15.16 -8.42
C LYS A 51 6.60 15.16 -8.10
N ASP A 52 7.11 14.11 -7.48
CA ASP A 52 8.51 14.00 -7.14
C ASP A 52 9.35 13.68 -8.39
N LYS A 53 10.04 14.70 -8.91
CA LYS A 53 10.87 14.60 -10.11
C LYS A 53 12.04 13.63 -9.93
N ASP A 54 12.62 13.60 -8.74
CA ASP A 54 13.75 12.73 -8.44
C ASP A 54 13.28 11.28 -8.36
N PHE A 55 12.12 11.03 -7.76
CA PHE A 55 11.49 9.72 -7.75
C PHE A 55 11.12 9.24 -9.16
N ILE A 56 10.54 10.11 -10.00
CA ILE A 56 10.22 9.79 -11.40
C ILE A 56 11.51 9.46 -12.18
N ALA A 57 12.56 10.28 -12.05
CA ALA A 57 13.84 10.04 -12.69
C ALA A 57 14.50 8.75 -12.20
N PHE A 58 14.37 8.44 -10.91
CA PHE A 58 14.82 7.20 -10.30
C PHE A 58 14.11 5.98 -10.90
N LEU A 59 12.77 6.02 -11.04
CA LEU A 59 11.99 4.95 -11.67
C LEU A 59 12.41 4.73 -13.14
N GLN A 60 12.63 5.82 -13.89
CA GLN A 60 13.12 5.75 -15.27
C GLN A 60 14.53 5.13 -15.37
N LYS A 61 15.42 5.42 -14.41
CA LYS A 61 16.80 4.94 -14.39
C LYS A 61 16.93 3.49 -13.92
N GLN A 62 16.12 3.05 -12.95
CA GLN A 62 16.21 1.69 -12.42
C GLN A 62 15.49 0.64 -13.28
N GLY A 63 14.51 1.04 -14.10
CA GLY A 63 13.62 0.10 -14.79
C GLY A 63 12.79 -0.72 -13.80
N GLU A 64 12.11 -1.78 -14.25
CA GLU A 64 11.30 -2.68 -13.39
C GLU A 64 12.14 -3.53 -12.41
N LYS A 65 13.35 -3.10 -12.03
CA LYS A 65 14.14 -3.78 -11.01
C LYS A 65 13.39 -3.69 -9.69
N SER A 66 12.90 -4.84 -9.21
CA SER A 66 12.15 -4.96 -7.97
C SER A 66 12.95 -4.36 -6.81
N ALA A 67 12.42 -3.27 -6.24
CA ALA A 67 12.89 -2.77 -4.96
C ALA A 67 12.73 -3.88 -3.90
N PRO A 68 13.61 -3.92 -2.87
CA PRO A 68 13.40 -4.81 -1.75
C PRO A 68 12.05 -4.50 -1.07
N VAL A 69 11.35 -5.54 -0.63
CA VAL A 69 10.05 -5.40 0.04
C VAL A 69 10.26 -4.72 1.40
N SER A 70 9.90 -3.44 1.48
CA SER A 70 10.01 -2.66 2.72
C SER A 70 8.75 -2.70 3.59
N LEU A 71 7.59 -3.10 3.03
CA LEU A 71 6.33 -3.14 3.76
C LEU A 71 6.25 -4.37 4.66
N LYS A 72 5.94 -4.17 5.94
CA LYS A 72 5.61 -5.26 6.86
C LYS A 72 4.20 -5.76 6.55
N LEU A 73 4.14 -6.76 5.69
CA LEU A 73 2.89 -7.41 5.29
C LEU A 73 2.25 -8.09 6.50
N LYS A 74 0.95 -7.90 6.69
CA LYS A 74 0.19 -8.75 7.60
C LYS A 74 0.13 -10.15 6.99
N GLN A 75 0.92 -11.09 7.49
CA GLN A 75 0.79 -12.48 7.12
C GLN A 75 -0.60 -12.95 7.54
N LYS A 76 -1.41 -13.48 6.61
CA LYS A 76 -2.59 -14.27 7.01
C LYS A 76 -2.10 -15.45 7.85
N PRO A 77 -2.78 -15.83 8.95
CA PRO A 77 -2.40 -17.00 9.72
C PRO A 77 -2.34 -18.21 8.79
N VAL A 78 -1.17 -18.82 8.65
CA VAL A 78 -1.05 -20.13 8.01
C VAL A 78 -1.58 -21.13 9.04
N PRO A 79 -2.66 -21.89 8.75
CA PRO A 79 -3.13 -22.92 9.67
C PRO A 79 -2.00 -23.94 9.85
N ALA A 80 -1.59 -24.15 11.10
CA ALA A 80 -0.54 -25.08 11.46
C ALA A 80 -0.87 -26.47 10.91
N LYS A 81 0.03 -27.02 10.08
CA LYS A 81 -0.08 -28.36 9.55
C LYS A 81 0.17 -29.34 10.71
N THR A 82 -0.89 -29.88 11.29
CA THR A 82 -0.81 -30.98 12.25
C THR A 82 -0.41 -32.25 11.48
N THR A 83 0.88 -32.52 11.40
CA THR A 83 1.38 -33.85 11.01
C THR A 83 1.27 -34.73 12.25
N ASN A 84 0.15 -35.44 12.39
CA ASN A 84 0.07 -36.59 13.28
C ASN A 84 0.66 -37.78 12.53
N ASP A 85 1.90 -38.11 12.83
CA ASP A 85 2.54 -39.39 12.53
C ASP A 85 2.82 -40.04 13.89
N ALA A 86 1.94 -40.97 14.29
CA ALA A 86 2.14 -41.98 15.33
C ALA A 86 1.04 -43.05 15.21
#